data_AF-K2S7Q5-F1
#
_entry.id   AF-K2S7Q5-F1
#
_cell.length_a   1.000
_cell.length_b   1.000
_cell.length_c   1.000
_cell.angle_alpha   90.00
_cell.angle_beta   90.00
_cell.angle_gamma   90.00
#
_symmetry.space_group_name_H-M   'P 1'
#
loop_
_entity.id
_entity.type
_entity.pdbx_description
1 polymer ?
#
loop_
_entity_poly.entity_id
_entity_poly.type
_entity_poly.pdbx_seq_one_letter_code
_entity_poly.pdbx_strand_id
1 'polypeptide(L)'
;MSRPIRNITEARGFAISRHNLASFGGAGGQHACAIARILGMPRIIIHKYSSILSAYGIGLADVVAETAVPAAYVYSDDALAAVLAKFGELKSKTTEELASQGVHPGLVVHECYLSMRYEGSDTNLSVIQPLGNDFRTAFVDAHRREFAFELANRPIVVDAVRVRGIGKSRDEAAPGSSIFREPSAAGAGRLPEVSRTKKVFIDGSWLDVPVYELSHLPEKSTFTGPALVIDNTQTILAETGCKVSVLKSHVVIDMPRKEAAGSDADSAINPVELSTFASRFMSIAEQMGNTLQRTSISTSIKERLDFSCALFTPDGKLVANAPHIPVQ
;
A
#
# COMPACT_ATOMS: atom_id res chain seq x y z
N MET A 1 -4.16 -7.73 -16.97
CA MET A 1 -3.77 -7.46 -15.57
C MET A 1 -3.53 -5.98 -15.24
N SER A 2 -3.29 -5.09 -16.21
CA SER A 2 -3.06 -3.65 -15.95
C SER A 2 -4.30 -2.87 -15.48
N ARG A 3 -5.51 -3.18 -15.99
CA ARG A 3 -6.75 -2.45 -15.66
C ARG A 3 -7.11 -2.46 -14.16
N PRO A 4 -7.08 -3.59 -13.43
CA PRO A 4 -7.33 -3.57 -11.98
C PRO A 4 -6.31 -2.73 -11.20
N ILE A 5 -5.02 -2.82 -11.53
CA ILE A 5 -3.96 -2.01 -10.89
C ILE A 5 -4.22 -0.52 -11.12
N ARG A 6 -4.60 -0.16 -12.35
CA ARG A 6 -4.99 1.21 -12.71
C ARG A 6 -6.16 1.70 -11.86
N ASN A 7 -7.27 0.96 -11.87
CA ASN A 7 -8.49 1.36 -11.19
C ASN A 7 -8.27 1.55 -9.69
N ILE A 8 -7.60 0.62 -9.01
CA ILE A 8 -7.36 0.72 -7.56
C ILE A 8 -6.46 1.91 -7.21
N THR A 9 -5.46 2.20 -8.05
CA THR A 9 -4.51 3.30 -7.82
C THR A 9 -5.14 4.66 -8.10
N GLU A 10 -5.83 4.80 -9.24
CA GLU A 10 -6.48 6.04 -9.66
C GLU A 10 -7.72 6.36 -8.81
N ALA A 11 -8.49 5.37 -8.36
CA ALA A 11 -9.62 5.57 -7.45
C ALA A 11 -9.19 6.15 -6.09
N ARG A 12 -7.92 5.96 -5.72
CA ARG A 12 -7.30 6.58 -4.54
C ARG A 12 -6.64 7.94 -4.85
N GLY A 13 -6.80 8.49 -6.06
CA GLY A 13 -6.26 9.78 -6.49
C GLY A 13 -4.77 9.76 -6.89
N PHE A 14 -4.12 8.60 -6.89
CA PHE A 14 -2.69 8.49 -7.13
C PHE A 14 -2.35 8.36 -8.63
N ALA A 15 -1.30 9.07 -9.06
CA ALA A 15 -0.75 8.91 -10.40
C ALA A 15 0.12 7.66 -10.46
N ILE A 16 -0.20 6.73 -11.35
CA ILE A 16 0.45 5.41 -11.45
C ILE A 16 1.94 5.53 -11.79
N SER A 17 2.31 6.50 -12.63
CA SER A 17 3.69 6.78 -13.02
C SER A 17 4.61 7.19 -11.86
N ARG A 18 4.05 7.54 -10.70
CA ARG A 18 4.81 7.85 -9.47
C ARG A 18 5.10 6.63 -8.59
N HIS A 19 4.72 5.43 -9.04
CA HIS A 19 4.84 4.20 -8.25
C HIS A 19 5.78 3.19 -8.92
N ASN A 20 6.47 2.40 -8.10
CA ASN A 20 7.22 1.24 -8.57
C ASN A 20 6.30 0.01 -8.57
N LEU A 21 6.48 -0.90 -9.53
CA LEU A 21 5.77 -2.16 -9.57
C LEU A 21 6.51 -3.21 -8.71
N ALA A 22 5.91 -3.64 -7.60
CA ALA A 22 6.36 -4.86 -6.93
C ALA A 22 5.72 -6.07 -7.65
N SER A 23 6.54 -6.98 -8.19
CA SER A 23 6.07 -8.16 -8.90
C SER A 23 6.51 -9.45 -8.20
N PHE A 24 5.57 -10.38 -8.05
CA PHE A 24 5.76 -11.66 -7.38
C PHE A 24 4.81 -12.73 -7.97
N GLY A 25 4.97 -13.98 -7.50
CA GLY A 25 4.35 -15.17 -8.07
C GLY A 25 5.18 -15.74 -9.24
N GLY A 26 5.07 -17.04 -9.48
CA GLY A 26 5.92 -17.74 -10.47
C GLY A 26 5.84 -17.17 -11.90
N ALA A 27 4.68 -16.62 -12.28
CA ALA A 27 4.46 -15.97 -13.58
C ALA A 27 4.58 -14.43 -13.53
N GLY A 28 4.72 -13.82 -12.34
CA GLY A 28 4.73 -12.36 -12.19
C GLY A 28 5.86 -11.70 -12.96
N GLY A 29 7.07 -12.27 -12.88
CA GLY A 29 8.26 -11.79 -13.59
C GLY A 29 8.16 -11.86 -15.12
N GLN A 30 7.29 -12.72 -15.66
CA GLN A 30 7.15 -12.90 -17.11
C GLN A 30 6.41 -11.74 -17.78
N HIS A 31 5.49 -11.09 -17.05
CA HIS A 31 4.64 -10.02 -17.56
C HIS A 31 4.94 -8.64 -16.95
N ALA A 32 5.88 -8.56 -16.01
CA ALA A 32 6.14 -7.35 -15.25
C ALA A 32 6.55 -6.17 -16.14
N CYS A 33 7.42 -6.39 -17.12
CA CYS A 33 7.86 -5.35 -18.08
C CYS A 33 6.69 -4.81 -18.91
N ALA A 34 5.91 -5.68 -19.55
CA ALA A 34 4.72 -5.29 -20.29
C ALA A 34 3.70 -4.52 -19.42
N ILE A 35 3.42 -4.99 -18.20
CA ILE A 35 2.49 -4.32 -17.28
C ILE A 35 3.02 -2.94 -16.88
N ALA A 36 4.29 -2.85 -16.46
CA ALA A 36 4.91 -1.59 -16.10
C ALA A 36 4.91 -0.59 -17.26
N ARG A 37 5.18 -1.06 -18.49
CA ARG A 37 5.12 -0.22 -19.70
C ARG A 37 3.73 0.33 -19.96
N ILE A 38 2.69 -0.51 -19.91
CA ILE A 38 1.29 -0.10 -20.11
C ILE A 38 0.84 0.91 -19.03
N LEU A 39 1.36 0.75 -17.82
CA LEU A 39 1.02 1.59 -16.68
C LEU A 39 1.91 2.83 -16.53
N GLY A 40 2.98 2.95 -17.33
CA GLY A 40 3.94 4.05 -17.25
C GLY A 40 4.75 4.06 -15.94
N MET A 41 4.92 2.90 -15.31
CA MET A 41 5.72 2.78 -14.08
C MET A 41 7.22 2.73 -14.43
N PRO A 42 8.08 3.51 -13.75
CA PRO A 42 9.48 3.64 -14.10
C PRO A 42 10.34 2.43 -13.72
N ARG A 43 9.91 1.65 -12.72
CA ARG A 43 10.74 0.60 -12.11
C ARG A 43 9.90 -0.56 -11.62
N ILE A 44 10.47 -1.75 -11.75
CA ILE A 44 9.95 -3.02 -11.24
C ILE A 44 10.90 -3.54 -10.17
N ILE A 45 10.35 -4.05 -9.08
CA ILE A 45 11.08 -4.65 -7.97
C ILE A 45 10.57 -6.09 -7.81
N ILE A 46 11.48 -7.06 -7.91
CA ILE A 46 11.18 -8.49 -7.81
C ILE A 46 12.07 -9.07 -6.71
N HIS A 47 11.48 -9.62 -5.66
CA HIS A 47 12.26 -10.33 -4.64
C HIS A 47 12.84 -11.63 -5.24
N LYS A 48 14.04 -12.08 -4.83
CA LYS A 48 14.63 -13.34 -5.33
C LYS A 48 13.78 -14.58 -5.02
N TYR A 49 12.89 -14.48 -4.04
CA TYR A 49 11.89 -15.51 -3.70
C TYR A 49 10.49 -15.17 -4.22
N SER A 50 10.36 -14.43 -5.33
CA SER A 50 9.07 -13.89 -5.79
C SER A 50 8.02 -14.99 -6.00
N SER A 51 8.41 -16.16 -6.49
CA SER A 51 7.56 -17.33 -6.70
C SER A 51 6.90 -17.87 -5.42
N ILE A 52 7.61 -17.80 -4.30
CA ILE A 52 7.21 -18.34 -2.99
C ILE A 52 7.04 -17.22 -1.95
N LEU A 53 6.87 -15.98 -2.40
CA LEU A 53 6.94 -14.80 -1.54
C LEU A 53 5.89 -14.83 -0.43
N SER A 54 4.73 -15.44 -0.67
CA SER A 54 3.69 -15.63 0.36
C SER A 54 4.17 -16.54 1.49
N ALA A 55 4.81 -17.67 1.18
CA ALA A 55 5.34 -18.60 2.18
C ALA A 55 6.52 -17.97 2.94
N TYR A 56 7.39 -17.26 2.22
CA TYR A 56 8.47 -16.48 2.83
C TYR A 56 7.94 -15.40 3.78
N GLY A 57 6.89 -14.66 3.37
CA GLY A 57 6.24 -13.65 4.18
C GLY A 57 5.60 -14.20 5.45
N ILE A 58 4.97 -15.38 5.39
CA ILE A 58 4.46 -16.09 6.57
C ILE A 58 5.61 -16.47 7.51
N GLY A 59 6.74 -16.96 6.98
CA GLY A 59 7.90 -17.31 7.78
C GLY A 59 8.62 -16.13 8.44
N LEU A 60 8.45 -14.90 7.90
CA LEU A 60 8.97 -13.66 8.48
C LEU A 60 7.98 -12.95 9.41
N ALA A 61 6.71 -13.33 9.39
CA ALA A 61 5.69 -12.62 10.15
C ALA A 61 5.87 -12.84 11.65
N ASP A 62 5.73 -11.76 12.42
CA ASP A 62 5.63 -11.87 13.87
C ASP A 62 4.39 -12.68 14.27
N VAL A 63 4.49 -13.42 15.38
CA VAL A 63 3.33 -14.05 15.99
C VAL A 63 2.51 -12.98 16.68
N VAL A 64 1.22 -12.86 16.35
CA VAL A 64 0.35 -11.81 16.87
C VAL A 64 -0.85 -12.43 17.58
N ALA A 65 -1.12 -11.95 18.79
CA ALA A 65 -2.36 -12.21 19.53
C ALA A 65 -3.10 -10.90 19.75
N GLU A 66 -4.40 -10.88 19.52
CA GLU A 66 -5.22 -9.68 19.66
C GLU A 66 -6.42 -9.97 20.54
N THR A 67 -6.65 -9.13 21.55
CA THR A 67 -7.84 -9.21 22.41
C THR A 67 -8.50 -7.85 22.49
N ALA A 68 -9.83 -7.85 22.38
CA ALA A 68 -10.66 -6.67 22.52
C ALA A 68 -11.80 -6.91 23.51
N VAL A 69 -12.20 -5.87 24.22
CA VAL A 69 -13.42 -5.85 25.04
C VAL A 69 -14.29 -4.68 24.64
N PRO A 70 -15.63 -4.87 24.59
CA PRO A 70 -16.54 -3.77 24.32
C PRO A 70 -16.50 -2.75 25.47
N ALA A 71 -16.74 -1.50 25.11
CA ALA A 71 -16.88 -0.36 26.01
C ALA A 71 -18.07 0.49 25.56
N ALA A 72 -18.62 1.29 26.47
CA ALA A 72 -19.71 2.20 26.16
C ALA A 72 -19.69 3.37 27.14
N TYR A 73 -18.74 4.29 26.97
CA TYR A 73 -18.65 5.49 27.80
C TYR A 73 -18.09 6.67 27.00
N VAL A 74 -18.43 7.88 27.46
CA VAL A 74 -17.85 9.12 26.93
C VAL A 74 -16.41 9.24 27.43
N TYR A 75 -15.47 9.50 26.52
CA TYR A 75 -14.08 9.70 26.87
C TYR A 75 -13.91 11.01 27.66
N SER A 76 -13.34 10.86 28.87
CA SER A 76 -12.97 11.94 29.77
C SER A 76 -11.62 11.62 30.42
N ASP A 77 -10.97 12.62 31.02
CA ASP A 77 -9.70 12.43 31.71
C ASP A 77 -9.87 11.49 32.92
N ASP A 78 -11.04 11.49 33.56
CA ASP A 78 -11.37 10.55 34.64
C ASP A 78 -11.45 9.08 34.17
N ALA A 79 -11.84 8.86 32.91
CA ALA A 79 -11.91 7.52 32.32
C ALA A 79 -10.53 6.93 31.99
N LEU A 80 -9.48 7.77 31.92
CA LEU A 80 -8.14 7.34 31.51
C LEU A 80 -7.57 6.28 32.45
N ALA A 81 -7.76 6.42 33.77
CA ALA A 81 -7.27 5.43 34.73
C ALA A 81 -7.89 4.03 34.49
N ALA A 82 -9.20 3.99 34.20
CA ALA A 82 -9.92 2.76 33.90
C ALA A 82 -9.47 2.14 32.55
N VAL A 83 -9.23 2.99 31.54
CA VAL A 83 -8.66 2.56 30.25
C VAL A 83 -7.30 1.90 30.44
N LEU A 84 -6.39 2.56 31.18
CA LEU A 84 -5.04 2.04 31.41
C LEU A 84 -5.06 0.73 32.21
N ALA A 85 -5.96 0.61 33.19
CA ALA A 85 -6.18 -0.66 33.91
C ALA A 85 -6.65 -1.76 32.96
N LYS A 86 -7.61 -1.48 32.06
CA LYS A 86 -8.07 -2.43 31.05
C LYS A 86 -6.98 -2.82 30.05
N PHE A 87 -6.13 -1.89 29.63
CA PHE A 87 -4.95 -2.25 28.84
C PHE A 87 -4.03 -3.19 29.61
N GLY A 88 -3.81 -2.98 30.91
CA GLY A 88 -3.03 -3.89 31.75
C GLY A 88 -3.58 -5.32 31.72
N GLU A 89 -4.89 -5.49 31.95
CA GLU A 89 -5.56 -6.81 31.89
C GLU A 89 -5.40 -7.48 30.51
N LEU A 90 -5.61 -6.73 29.42
CA LEU A 90 -5.53 -7.26 28.06
C LEU A 90 -4.09 -7.56 27.62
N LYS A 91 -3.10 -6.79 28.10
CA LYS A 91 -1.67 -7.08 27.91
C LYS A 91 -1.29 -8.42 28.55
N SER A 92 -1.75 -8.68 29.77
CA SER A 92 -1.51 -9.98 30.43
C SER A 92 -2.10 -11.13 29.61
N LYS A 93 -3.36 -11.01 29.16
CA LYS A 93 -4.01 -12.04 28.33
C LYS A 93 -3.28 -12.31 27.03
N THR A 94 -2.93 -11.27 26.28
CA THR A 94 -2.20 -11.41 25.02
C THR A 94 -0.78 -11.95 25.23
N THR A 95 -0.12 -11.60 26.33
CA THR A 95 1.18 -12.19 26.70
C THR A 95 1.06 -13.68 27.04
N GLU A 96 0.06 -14.08 27.82
CA GLU A 96 -0.21 -15.48 28.16
C GLU A 96 -0.52 -16.32 26.91
N GLU A 97 -1.33 -15.79 25.99
CA GLU A 97 -1.64 -16.44 24.72
C GLU A 97 -0.38 -16.62 23.86
N LEU A 98 0.43 -15.58 23.71
CA LEU A 98 1.70 -15.66 22.97
C LEU A 98 2.70 -16.62 23.63
N ALA A 99 2.76 -16.65 24.96
CA ALA A 99 3.59 -17.60 25.70
C ALA A 99 3.15 -19.05 25.44
N SER A 100 1.84 -19.31 25.35
CA SER A 100 1.31 -20.64 24.99
C SER A 100 1.70 -21.09 23.57
N GLN A 101 2.01 -20.13 22.68
CA GLN A 101 2.51 -20.37 21.33
C GLN A 101 4.05 -20.42 21.25
N GLY A 102 4.74 -20.38 22.40
CA GLY A 102 6.20 -20.49 22.48
C GLY A 102 6.97 -19.16 22.40
N VAL A 103 6.28 -18.01 22.44
CA VAL A 103 6.94 -16.70 22.47
C VAL A 103 7.44 -16.39 23.89
N HIS A 104 8.71 -16.04 24.03
CA HIS A 104 9.25 -15.64 25.33
C HIS A 104 8.63 -14.29 25.77
N PRO A 105 8.10 -14.15 27.01
CA PRO A 105 7.41 -12.94 27.46
C PRO A 105 8.22 -11.64 27.30
N GLY A 106 9.54 -11.71 27.50
CA GLY A 106 10.45 -10.57 27.30
C GLY A 106 10.63 -10.11 25.84
N LEU A 107 10.06 -10.81 24.87
CA LEU A 107 10.05 -10.46 23.45
C LEU A 107 8.66 -9.96 22.98
N VAL A 108 7.69 -9.83 23.88
CA VAL A 108 6.34 -9.38 23.55
C VAL A 108 6.30 -7.85 23.59
N VAL A 109 5.92 -7.24 22.47
CA VAL A 109 5.61 -5.82 22.35
C VAL A 109 4.09 -5.65 22.27
N HIS A 110 3.55 -4.63 22.91
CA HIS A 110 2.11 -4.37 22.93
C HIS A 110 1.77 -3.06 22.25
N GLU A 111 0.80 -3.11 21.36
CA GLU A 111 0.13 -1.93 20.78
C GLU A 111 -1.28 -1.83 21.39
N CYS A 112 -1.59 -0.69 21.99
CA CYS A 112 -2.88 -0.43 22.63
C CYS A 112 -3.73 0.48 21.77
N TYR A 113 -5.01 0.17 21.63
CA TYR A 113 -5.94 0.93 20.80
C TYR A 113 -7.25 1.21 21.54
N LEU A 114 -7.80 2.40 21.33
CA LEU A 114 -9.20 2.71 21.59
C LEU A 114 -9.97 2.78 20.28
N SER A 115 -11.14 2.18 20.27
CA SER A 115 -12.11 2.30 19.18
C SER A 115 -13.02 3.47 19.53
N MET A 116 -12.83 4.61 18.85
CA MET A 116 -13.43 5.89 19.24
C MET A 116 -14.30 6.44 18.12
N ARG A 117 -15.36 7.16 18.48
CA ARG A 117 -16.24 7.86 17.54
C ARG A 117 -16.87 9.07 18.18
N TYR A 118 -17.41 9.98 17.38
CA TYR A 118 -18.29 11.02 17.89
C TYR A 118 -19.66 10.45 18.24
N GLU A 119 -20.28 10.95 19.32
CA GLU A 119 -21.60 10.53 19.76
C GLU A 119 -22.66 10.73 18.64
N GLY A 120 -23.42 9.66 18.36
CA GLY A 120 -24.43 9.62 17.30
C GLY A 120 -23.88 9.36 15.89
N SER A 121 -22.56 9.37 15.69
CA SER A 121 -21.95 8.80 14.49
C SER A 121 -21.78 7.29 14.65
N ASP A 122 -21.69 6.54 13.54
CA ASP A 122 -21.18 5.16 13.54
C ASP A 122 -19.80 5.06 12.87
N THR A 123 -19.16 6.21 12.59
CA THR A 123 -17.78 6.21 12.11
C THR A 123 -16.85 6.01 13.29
N ASN A 124 -16.33 4.79 13.38
CA ASN A 124 -15.36 4.40 14.38
C ASN A 124 -13.93 4.47 13.82
N LEU A 125 -13.03 5.09 14.60
CA LEU A 125 -11.61 5.19 14.31
C LEU A 125 -10.83 4.44 15.39
N SER A 126 -9.87 3.61 14.96
CA SER A 126 -8.93 2.95 15.86
C SER A 126 -7.77 3.90 16.18
N VAL A 127 -7.72 4.38 17.41
CA VAL A 127 -6.71 5.33 17.89
C VAL A 127 -5.66 4.57 18.69
N ILE A 128 -4.44 4.50 18.16
CA ILE A 128 -3.30 3.93 18.87
C ILE A 128 -2.92 4.81 20.08
N GLN A 129 -2.49 4.20 21.18
CA GLN A 129 -2.06 4.89 22.39
C GLN A 129 -0.93 5.89 22.07
N PRO A 130 -1.19 7.20 22.19
CA PRO A 130 -0.18 8.22 21.90
C PRO A 130 0.79 8.36 23.08
N LEU A 131 1.96 8.94 22.80
CA LEU A 131 2.88 9.39 23.84
C LEU A 131 2.15 10.38 24.76
N GLY A 132 2.11 10.10 26.06
CA GLY A 132 1.39 10.93 27.05
C GLY A 132 -0.10 10.61 27.21
N ASN A 133 -0.64 9.63 26.48
CA ASN A 133 -2.03 9.14 26.61
C ASN A 133 -3.14 10.15 26.27
N ASP A 134 -2.85 11.19 25.50
CA ASP A 134 -3.87 12.11 25.00
C ASP A 134 -4.66 11.52 23.81
N PHE A 135 -5.57 10.59 24.12
CA PHE A 135 -6.43 9.95 23.12
C PHE A 135 -7.40 10.93 22.46
N ARG A 136 -7.78 12.03 23.12
CA ARG A 136 -8.68 13.04 22.56
C ARG A 136 -8.03 13.71 21.36
N THR A 137 -6.82 14.25 21.54
CA THR A 137 -6.09 14.92 20.46
C THR A 137 -5.75 13.93 19.37
N ALA A 138 -5.29 12.72 19.71
CA ALA A 138 -4.99 11.67 18.73
C ALA A 138 -6.23 11.26 17.91
N PHE A 139 -7.41 11.18 18.52
CA PHE A 139 -8.66 10.94 17.80
C PHE A 139 -9.03 12.09 16.85
N VAL A 140 -8.97 13.34 17.34
CA VAL A 140 -9.28 14.52 16.52
C VAL A 140 -8.34 14.64 15.33
N ASP A 141 -7.05 14.40 15.53
CA ASP A 141 -6.05 14.41 14.46
C ASP A 141 -6.27 13.27 13.46
N ALA A 142 -6.61 12.06 13.94
CA ALA A 142 -6.97 10.95 13.07
C ALA A 142 -8.24 11.24 12.26
N HIS A 143 -9.26 11.84 12.87
CA HIS A 143 -10.51 12.22 12.21
C HIS A 143 -10.27 13.34 11.18
N ARG A 144 -9.49 14.37 11.51
CA ARG A 144 -9.11 15.43 10.57
C ARG A 144 -8.27 14.88 9.42
N ARG A 145 -7.37 13.93 9.67
CA ARG A 145 -6.58 13.28 8.62
C ARG A 145 -7.46 12.48 7.66
N GLU A 146 -8.45 11.76 8.17
CA GLU A 146 -9.33 10.89 7.38
C GLU A 146 -10.42 11.69 6.65
N PHE A 147 -11.03 12.68 7.31
CA PHE A 147 -12.24 13.36 6.83
C PHE A 147 -12.07 14.87 6.61
N ALA A 148 -10.91 15.46 6.90
CA ALA A 148 -10.60 16.88 6.74
C ALA A 148 -11.39 17.87 7.61
N PHE A 149 -12.12 17.41 8.64
CA PHE A 149 -12.82 18.27 9.60
C PHE A 149 -12.89 17.64 11.00
N GLU A 150 -13.42 18.38 11.97
CA GLU A 150 -13.80 17.90 13.30
C GLU A 150 -15.26 18.21 13.61
N LEU A 151 -15.90 17.41 14.45
CA LEU A 151 -17.22 17.73 15.00
C LEU A 151 -17.04 18.46 16.33
N ALA A 152 -16.86 19.77 16.26
CA ALA A 152 -16.66 20.62 17.43
C ALA A 152 -17.82 20.47 18.43
N ASN A 153 -17.51 20.50 19.73
CA ASN A 153 -18.46 20.39 20.84
C ASN A 153 -19.26 19.08 20.91
N ARG A 154 -18.87 18.04 20.15
CA ARG A 154 -19.51 16.72 20.22
C ARG A 154 -18.72 15.79 21.14
N PRO A 155 -19.38 15.07 22.07
CA PRO A 155 -18.71 14.08 22.91
C PRO A 155 -18.08 12.98 22.06
N ILE A 156 -16.92 12.48 22.52
CA ILE A 156 -16.25 11.32 21.93
C ILE A 156 -16.60 10.10 22.79
N VAL A 157 -17.03 9.02 22.17
CA VAL A 157 -17.43 7.76 22.81
C VAL A 157 -16.38 6.70 22.51
N VAL A 158 -16.05 5.88 23.51
CA VAL A 158 -15.22 4.69 23.37
C VAL A 158 -16.14 3.47 23.25
N ASP A 159 -16.09 2.77 22.12
CA ASP A 159 -16.89 1.56 21.86
C ASP A 159 -16.12 0.27 22.18
N ALA A 160 -14.79 0.30 22.19
CA ALA A 160 -13.96 -0.86 22.54
C ALA A 160 -12.55 -0.47 22.99
N VAL A 161 -11.98 -1.31 23.85
CA VAL A 161 -10.57 -1.28 24.27
C VAL A 161 -9.89 -2.52 23.72
N ARG A 162 -8.76 -2.33 23.03
CA ARG A 162 -8.09 -3.39 22.27
C ARG A 162 -6.59 -3.37 22.52
N VAL A 163 -6.00 -4.56 22.66
CA VAL A 163 -4.55 -4.75 22.74
C VAL A 163 -4.14 -5.78 21.71
N ARG A 164 -3.07 -5.44 20.98
CA ARG A 164 -2.39 -6.32 20.05
C ARG A 164 -1.01 -6.63 20.64
N GLY A 165 -0.80 -7.88 21.04
CA GLY A 165 0.49 -8.41 21.43
C GLY A 165 1.24 -8.93 20.19
N ILE A 166 2.52 -8.59 20.09
CA ILE A 166 3.39 -8.95 18.97
C ILE A 166 4.62 -9.64 19.54
N GLY A 167 4.78 -10.93 19.25
CA GLY A 167 5.95 -11.71 19.60
C GLY A 167 7.08 -11.48 18.60
N LYS A 168 8.09 -10.69 19.01
CA LYS A 168 9.25 -10.40 18.17
C LYS A 168 10.23 -11.55 18.12
N SER A 169 10.75 -11.86 16.93
CA SER A 169 11.88 -12.78 16.79
C SER A 169 13.17 -12.13 17.32
N ARG A 170 14.02 -12.90 18.01
CA ARG A 170 15.33 -12.42 18.53
C ARG A 170 16.27 -11.92 17.41
N ASP A 171 16.04 -12.39 16.19
CA ASP A 171 16.88 -12.12 15.01
C ASP A 171 16.37 -10.97 14.13
N GLU A 172 15.36 -10.21 14.56
CA GLU A 172 14.98 -8.99 13.80
C GLU A 172 16.16 -8.01 13.79
N ALA A 173 16.77 -7.92 12.61
CA ALA A 173 17.84 -7.02 12.25
C ALA A 173 17.60 -5.60 12.77
N ALA A 174 18.70 -4.96 13.17
CA ALA A 174 18.76 -3.64 13.78
C ALA A 174 17.63 -2.67 13.34
N PRO A 175 16.89 -2.06 14.28
CA PRO A 175 15.88 -1.06 13.95
C PRO A 175 16.51 0.05 13.09
N GLY A 176 15.95 0.28 11.89
CA GLY A 176 16.29 1.46 11.08
C GLY A 176 16.84 1.22 9.67
N SER A 177 16.96 -0.01 9.15
CA SER A 177 17.22 -0.17 7.71
C SER A 177 15.94 0.04 6.91
N SER A 178 15.84 1.19 6.24
CA SER A 178 14.73 1.48 5.32
C SER A 178 14.53 0.35 4.31
N ILE A 179 13.29 -0.09 4.11
CA ILE A 179 12.88 -1.06 3.07
C ILE A 179 13.27 -0.62 1.66
N PHE A 180 13.54 0.68 1.46
CA PHE A 180 13.97 1.25 0.19
C PHE A 180 15.49 1.28 0.02
N ARG A 181 16.27 1.04 1.09
CA ARG A 181 17.74 1.17 1.07
C ARG A 181 18.38 0.28 0.00
N GLU A 182 17.94 -0.97 -0.08
CA GLU A 182 18.49 -1.90 -1.05
C GLU A 182 18.06 -1.54 -2.48
N PRO A 183 16.76 -1.40 -2.82
CA PRO A 183 16.35 -0.97 -4.17
C PRO A 183 17.00 0.35 -4.64
N SER A 184 17.33 1.27 -3.73
CA SER A 184 18.05 2.51 -4.04
C SER A 184 19.51 2.29 -4.46
N ALA A 185 20.11 1.13 -4.16
CA ALA A 185 21.46 0.76 -4.58
C ALA A 185 21.52 0.20 -6.01
N ALA A 186 20.37 0.06 -6.70
CA ALA A 186 20.33 -0.30 -8.12
C ALA A 186 21.09 0.75 -8.95
N GLY A 187 21.96 0.31 -9.86
CA GLY A 187 22.93 1.22 -10.47
C GLY A 187 23.82 0.58 -11.52
N ALA A 188 25.05 1.10 -11.67
CA ALA A 188 26.07 0.49 -12.50
C ALA A 188 26.67 -0.71 -11.76
N GLY A 189 26.95 -1.76 -12.52
CA GLY A 189 27.38 -3.05 -12.00
C GLY A 189 28.18 -3.82 -13.03
N ARG A 190 28.67 -5.01 -12.66
CA ARG A 190 29.45 -5.85 -13.57
C ARG A 190 28.52 -6.57 -14.53
N LEU A 191 28.84 -6.55 -15.83
CA LEU A 191 28.16 -7.39 -16.81
C LEU A 191 28.49 -8.86 -16.50
N PRO A 192 27.49 -9.71 -16.20
CA PRO A 192 27.72 -11.13 -15.97
C PRO A 192 28.08 -11.85 -17.27
N GLU A 193 28.80 -12.97 -17.16
CA GLU A 193 29.08 -13.83 -18.31
C GLU A 193 27.81 -14.55 -18.77
N VAL A 194 27.63 -14.68 -20.08
CA VAL A 194 26.51 -15.38 -20.69
C VAL A 194 26.93 -16.82 -20.97
N SER A 195 26.42 -17.76 -20.19
CA SER A 195 26.71 -19.19 -20.38
C SER A 195 25.71 -19.89 -21.31
N ARG A 196 24.53 -19.30 -21.53
CA ARG A 196 23.43 -19.91 -22.28
C ARG A 196 22.60 -18.87 -23.02
N THR A 197 22.17 -19.20 -24.23
CA THR A 197 21.17 -18.44 -24.98
C THR A 197 19.99 -19.33 -25.37
N LYS A 198 18.84 -18.71 -25.62
CA LYS A 198 17.63 -19.37 -26.13
C LYS A 198 16.92 -18.49 -27.15
N LYS A 199 16.33 -19.11 -28.17
CA LYS A 199 15.44 -18.41 -29.09
C LYS A 199 14.14 -18.02 -28.38
N VAL A 200 13.83 -16.73 -28.36
CA VAL A 200 12.60 -16.17 -27.79
C VAL A 200 11.99 -15.22 -28.81
N PHE A 201 10.66 -15.27 -28.97
CA PHE A 201 9.94 -14.36 -29.84
C PHE A 201 9.58 -13.08 -29.08
N ILE A 202 10.25 -11.97 -29.41
CA ILE A 202 10.10 -10.66 -28.76
C ILE A 202 10.07 -9.59 -29.85
N ASP A 203 9.23 -8.57 -29.68
CA ASP A 203 9.12 -7.42 -30.59
C ASP A 203 8.91 -7.82 -32.07
N GLY A 204 8.16 -8.90 -32.31
CA GLY A 204 7.78 -9.36 -33.66
C GLY A 204 8.82 -10.22 -34.38
N SER A 205 9.93 -10.59 -33.73
CA SER A 205 10.97 -11.44 -34.32
C SER A 205 11.53 -12.47 -33.33
N TRP A 206 12.14 -13.53 -33.86
CA TRP A 206 12.88 -14.50 -33.05
C TRP A 206 14.29 -13.97 -32.78
N LEU A 207 14.66 -13.82 -31.51
CA LEU A 207 15.96 -13.35 -31.07
C LEU A 207 16.65 -14.41 -30.21
N ASP A 208 17.98 -14.51 -30.31
CA ASP A 208 18.79 -15.29 -29.38
C ASP A 208 19.02 -14.47 -28.10
N VAL A 209 18.30 -14.85 -27.05
CA VAL A 209 18.25 -14.11 -25.77
C VAL A 209 19.14 -14.79 -24.73
N PRO A 210 20.03 -14.03 -24.05
CA PRO A 210 20.79 -14.53 -22.90
C PRO A 210 19.89 -15.08 -21.79
N VAL A 211 20.26 -16.23 -21.25
CA VAL A 211 19.59 -16.86 -20.12
C VAL A 211 20.55 -16.88 -18.93
N TYR A 212 20.15 -16.22 -17.85
CA TYR A 212 20.88 -16.18 -16.59
C TYR A 212 20.17 -17.01 -15.53
N GLU A 213 20.92 -17.82 -14.81
CA GLU A 213 20.44 -18.52 -13.62
C GLU A 213 20.55 -17.57 -12.43
N LEU A 214 19.43 -17.27 -11.76
CA LEU A 214 19.36 -16.28 -10.70
C LEU A 214 20.30 -16.59 -9.53
N SER A 215 20.48 -17.88 -9.20
CA SER A 215 21.37 -18.35 -8.14
C SER A 215 22.87 -18.17 -8.46
N HIS A 216 23.22 -18.04 -9.74
CA HIS A 216 24.60 -17.86 -10.19
C HIS A 216 24.94 -16.41 -10.52
N LEU A 217 23.96 -15.49 -10.49
CA LEU A 217 24.19 -14.07 -10.72
C LEU A 217 24.84 -13.41 -9.48
N PRO A 218 26.05 -12.84 -9.61
CA PRO A 218 26.66 -12.08 -8.53
C PRO A 218 25.82 -10.87 -8.12
N GLU A 219 25.95 -10.48 -6.85
CA GLU A 219 25.42 -9.19 -6.41
C GLU A 219 26.07 -8.04 -7.21
N LYS A 220 25.28 -6.99 -7.48
CA LYS A 220 25.66 -5.86 -8.32
C LYS A 220 25.94 -6.24 -9.78
N SER A 221 25.40 -7.37 -10.26
CA SER A 221 25.36 -7.61 -11.69
C SER A 221 24.36 -6.70 -12.38
N THR A 222 24.75 -6.18 -13.54
CA THR A 222 23.91 -5.29 -14.34
C THR A 222 24.00 -5.65 -15.81
N PHE A 223 22.84 -5.71 -16.48
CA PHE A 223 22.73 -5.98 -17.91
C PHE A 223 21.46 -5.34 -18.47
N THR A 224 21.39 -5.21 -19.80
CA THR A 224 20.22 -4.66 -20.49
C THR A 224 19.49 -5.78 -21.22
N GLY A 225 18.16 -5.76 -21.20
CA GLY A 225 17.33 -6.70 -21.95
C GLY A 225 17.42 -6.50 -23.48
N PRO A 226 17.01 -7.50 -24.28
CA PRO A 226 16.22 -8.65 -23.86
C PRO A 226 17.07 -9.70 -23.13
N ALA A 227 16.57 -10.20 -22.00
CA ALA A 227 17.22 -11.23 -21.20
C ALA A 227 16.20 -12.05 -20.41
N LEU A 228 16.49 -13.34 -20.23
CA LEU A 228 15.75 -14.21 -19.32
C LEU A 228 16.56 -14.41 -18.05
N VAL A 229 15.94 -14.21 -16.90
CA VAL A 229 16.49 -14.60 -15.59
C VAL A 229 15.58 -15.68 -15.03
N ILE A 230 16.13 -16.88 -14.84
CA ILE A 230 15.37 -18.06 -14.42
C ILE A 230 15.85 -18.54 -13.06
N ASP A 231 14.95 -19.20 -12.34
CA ASP A 231 15.30 -20.13 -11.29
C ASP A 231 14.36 -21.35 -11.36
N ASN A 232 14.47 -22.25 -10.37
CA ASN A 232 13.66 -23.47 -10.29
C ASN A 232 12.13 -23.23 -10.18
N THR A 233 11.69 -22.00 -9.93
CA THR A 233 10.33 -21.66 -9.49
C THR A 233 9.72 -20.42 -10.17
N GLN A 234 10.51 -19.59 -10.84
CA GLN A 234 10.08 -18.39 -11.55
C GLN A 234 10.92 -18.14 -12.81
N THR A 235 10.34 -17.33 -13.70
CA THR A 235 11.03 -16.78 -14.85
C THR A 235 10.74 -15.29 -14.94
N ILE A 236 11.80 -14.49 -15.05
CA ILE A 236 11.75 -13.05 -15.20
C ILE A 236 12.19 -12.73 -16.62
N LEU A 237 11.31 -12.04 -17.36
CA LEU A 237 11.63 -11.53 -18.68
C LEU A 237 11.98 -10.05 -18.55
N ALA A 238 13.25 -9.72 -18.76
CA ALA A 238 13.67 -8.35 -18.98
C ALA A 238 13.51 -8.04 -20.47
N GLU A 239 12.56 -7.19 -20.82
CA GLU A 239 12.28 -6.84 -22.21
C GLU A 239 13.33 -5.87 -22.78
N THR A 240 13.34 -5.70 -24.10
CA THR A 240 14.28 -4.84 -24.84
C THR A 240 14.42 -3.45 -24.21
N GLY A 241 15.66 -3.04 -23.95
CA GLY A 241 15.99 -1.72 -23.40
C GLY A 241 15.77 -1.56 -21.89
N CYS A 242 15.21 -2.56 -21.20
CA CYS A 242 15.08 -2.55 -19.75
C CYS A 242 16.43 -2.83 -19.10
N LYS A 243 16.83 -2.03 -18.11
CA LYS A 243 18.08 -2.22 -17.37
C LYS A 243 17.82 -3.05 -16.12
N VAL A 244 18.50 -4.19 -15.99
CA VAL A 244 18.39 -5.09 -14.84
C VAL A 244 19.56 -4.86 -13.89
N SER A 245 19.28 -4.79 -12.59
CA SER A 245 20.26 -4.74 -11.50
C SER A 245 19.95 -5.85 -10.48
N VAL A 246 20.91 -6.75 -10.27
CA VAL A 246 20.81 -7.81 -9.27
C VAL A 246 21.40 -7.32 -7.96
N LEU A 247 20.59 -7.33 -6.90
CA LEU A 247 20.97 -6.93 -5.55
C LEU A 247 21.06 -8.17 -4.66
N LYS A 248 21.13 -7.98 -3.34
CA LYS A 248 21.24 -9.05 -2.36
C LYS A 248 19.98 -9.91 -2.33
N SER A 249 18.83 -9.28 -2.15
CA SER A 249 17.51 -9.90 -2.02
C SER A 249 16.58 -9.58 -3.19
N HIS A 250 16.92 -8.60 -4.04
CA HIS A 250 16.04 -8.11 -5.10
C HIS A 250 16.69 -8.14 -6.49
N VAL A 251 15.87 -8.33 -7.52
CA VAL A 251 16.15 -7.97 -8.91
C VAL A 251 15.35 -6.72 -9.22
N VAL A 252 16.04 -5.64 -9.60
CA VAL A 252 15.43 -4.36 -9.96
C VAL A 252 15.51 -4.21 -11.47
N ILE A 253 14.38 -3.87 -12.11
CA ILE A 253 14.32 -3.59 -13.55
C ILE A 253 13.89 -2.14 -13.73
N ASP A 254 14.79 -1.31 -14.23
CA ASP A 254 14.49 0.05 -14.65
C ASP A 254 13.97 0.03 -16.08
N MET A 255 12.77 0.56 -16.28
CA MET A 255 12.17 0.68 -17.61
C MET A 255 12.95 1.73 -18.43
N PRO A 256 13.08 1.54 -19.75
CA PRO A 256 13.68 2.57 -20.59
C PRO A 256 12.90 3.86 -20.39
N ARG A 257 13.61 4.95 -20.06
CA ARG A 257 12.99 6.28 -20.09
C ARG A 257 12.51 6.48 -21.51
N LYS A 258 11.21 6.76 -21.69
CA LYS A 258 10.83 7.60 -22.81
C LYS A 258 11.64 8.87 -22.61
N GLU A 259 12.62 9.12 -23.47
CA GLU A 259 13.01 10.51 -23.71
C GLU A 259 11.70 11.25 -23.84
N ALA A 260 11.54 12.34 -23.07
CA ALA A 260 10.43 13.23 -23.30
C ALA A 260 10.51 13.54 -24.78
N ALA A 261 9.65 12.90 -25.59
CA ALA A 261 9.43 13.29 -26.96
C ALA A 261 9.32 14.80 -26.84
N GLY A 262 10.23 15.50 -27.53
CA GLY A 262 10.38 16.94 -27.41
C GLY A 262 9.00 17.54 -27.29
N SER A 263 8.82 18.43 -26.32
CA SER A 263 7.57 19.11 -26.09
C SER A 263 7.10 19.76 -27.39
N ASP A 264 6.37 19.01 -28.21
CA ASP A 264 5.30 19.52 -29.04
C ASP A 264 4.24 19.91 -28.02
N ALA A 265 4.54 21.03 -27.36
CA ALA A 265 3.58 21.91 -26.76
C ALA A 265 2.75 22.50 -27.90
N ASP A 266 1.96 21.65 -28.55
CA ASP A 266 1.03 22.04 -29.58
C ASP A 266 -0.30 21.37 -29.27
N SER A 267 -1.03 21.98 -28.33
CA SER A 267 -2.48 21.87 -28.05
C SER A 267 -3.16 20.48 -27.96
N ALA A 268 -2.44 19.37 -28.07
CA ALA A 268 -3.00 18.03 -28.06
C ALA A 268 -3.12 17.52 -26.61
N ILE A 269 -4.34 17.53 -26.09
CA ILE A 269 -4.71 16.97 -24.80
C ILE A 269 -4.15 15.54 -24.68
N ASN A 270 -3.22 15.30 -23.76
CA ASN A 270 -2.65 13.98 -23.50
C ASN A 270 -3.75 13.04 -22.94
N PRO A 271 -4.14 11.97 -23.65
CA PRO A 271 -5.25 11.11 -23.21
C PRO A 271 -5.02 10.43 -21.86
N VAL A 272 -3.75 10.15 -21.51
CA VAL A 272 -3.39 9.57 -20.21
C VAL A 272 -3.58 10.60 -19.10
N GLU A 273 -3.18 11.84 -19.33
CA GLU A 273 -3.40 12.92 -18.37
C GLU A 273 -4.89 13.24 -18.25
N LEU A 274 -5.62 13.34 -19.36
CA LEU A 274 -7.07 13.55 -19.35
C LEU A 274 -7.79 12.46 -18.58
N SER A 275 -7.47 11.19 -18.83
CA SER A 275 -8.01 10.06 -18.06
C SER A 275 -7.63 10.16 -16.57
N THR A 276 -6.40 10.56 -16.26
CA THR A 276 -5.96 10.74 -14.87
C THR A 276 -6.73 11.87 -14.18
N PHE A 277 -6.96 13.01 -14.86
CA PHE A 277 -7.75 14.12 -14.35
C PHE A 277 -9.22 13.74 -14.19
N ALA A 278 -9.82 13.08 -15.19
CA ALA A 278 -11.19 12.58 -15.10
C ALA A 278 -11.35 11.61 -13.92
N SER A 279 -10.46 10.62 -13.79
CA SER A 279 -10.44 9.70 -12.65
C SER A 279 -10.24 10.43 -11.32
N ARG A 280 -9.40 11.48 -11.27
CA ARG A 280 -9.22 12.29 -10.06
C ARG A 280 -10.46 13.08 -9.69
N PHE A 281 -11.12 13.74 -10.64
CA PHE A 281 -12.34 14.47 -10.35
C PHE A 281 -13.47 13.54 -9.91
N MET A 282 -13.62 12.39 -10.57
CA MET A 282 -14.57 11.35 -10.13
C MET A 282 -14.22 10.81 -8.75
N SER A 283 -12.95 10.49 -8.50
CA SER A 283 -12.46 10.06 -7.18
C SER A 283 -12.75 11.13 -6.11
N ILE A 284 -12.53 12.42 -6.38
CA ILE A 284 -12.88 13.50 -5.44
C ILE A 284 -14.39 13.50 -5.16
N ALA A 285 -15.24 13.44 -6.19
CA ALA A 285 -16.69 13.43 -6.00
C ALA A 285 -17.16 12.20 -5.20
N GLU A 286 -16.63 11.02 -5.51
CA GLU A 286 -16.88 9.78 -4.75
C GLU A 286 -16.37 9.87 -3.32
N GLN A 287 -15.17 10.41 -3.08
CA GLN A 287 -14.62 10.59 -1.74
C GLN A 287 -15.43 11.60 -0.92
N MET A 288 -15.92 12.68 -1.54
CA MET A 288 -16.87 13.60 -0.89
C MET A 288 -18.13 12.84 -0.46
N GLY A 289 -18.70 12.04 -1.34
CA GLY A 289 -19.91 11.27 -1.05
C GLY A 289 -19.71 10.22 0.04
N ASN A 290 -18.63 9.44 -0.05
CA ASN A 290 -18.25 8.47 0.97
C ASN A 290 -17.98 9.13 2.33
N THR A 291 -17.31 10.29 2.34
CA THR A 291 -17.05 11.06 3.55
C THR A 291 -18.35 11.55 4.18
N LEU A 292 -19.26 12.12 3.37
CA LEU A 292 -20.57 12.57 3.82
C LEU A 292 -21.37 11.40 4.39
N GLN A 293 -21.43 10.27 3.68
CA GLN A 293 -22.16 9.09 4.11
C GLN A 293 -21.62 8.53 5.44
N ARG A 294 -20.30 8.35 5.55
CA ARG A 294 -19.65 7.80 6.76
C ARG A 294 -19.86 8.72 7.96
N THR A 295 -19.70 10.03 7.78
CA THR A 295 -19.74 10.99 8.88
C THR A 295 -21.15 11.46 9.24
N SER A 296 -22.13 11.26 8.35
CA SER A 296 -23.52 11.63 8.59
C SER A 296 -24.16 10.84 9.73
N ILE A 297 -24.94 11.58 10.52
CA ILE A 297 -25.84 11.08 11.56
C ILE A 297 -27.28 10.94 11.01
N SER A 298 -27.60 11.62 9.90
CA SER A 298 -28.90 11.54 9.26
C SER A 298 -29.05 10.20 8.55
N THR A 299 -30.07 9.42 8.93
CA THR A 299 -30.42 8.16 8.27
C THR A 299 -30.80 8.36 6.79
N SER A 300 -31.35 9.51 6.42
CA SER A 300 -31.61 9.85 5.00
C SER A 300 -30.33 9.91 4.18
N ILE A 301 -29.29 10.56 4.70
CA ILE A 301 -28.00 10.64 3.99
C ILE A 301 -27.28 9.28 4.06
N LYS A 302 -27.26 8.67 5.25
CA LYS A 302 -26.42 7.49 5.50
C LYS A 302 -26.95 6.20 4.91
N GLU A 303 -28.25 5.94 5.08
CA GLU A 303 -28.90 4.68 4.70
C GLU A 303 -29.68 4.82 3.40
N ARG A 304 -30.42 5.93 3.24
CA ARG A 304 -31.19 6.18 2.01
C ARG A 304 -30.35 6.77 0.88
N LEU A 305 -29.10 7.15 1.17
CA LEU A 305 -28.18 7.79 0.22
C LEU A 305 -28.80 9.03 -0.42
N ASP A 306 -29.59 9.77 0.34
CA ASP A 306 -30.34 10.95 -0.10
C ASP A 306 -29.45 12.20 -0.13
N PHE A 307 -28.44 12.15 -1.00
CA PHE A 307 -27.50 13.22 -1.24
C PHE A 307 -26.81 13.04 -2.60
N SER A 308 -26.22 14.10 -3.11
CA SER A 308 -25.35 14.05 -4.28
C SER A 308 -24.10 14.88 -4.03
N CYS A 309 -22.98 14.44 -4.58
CA CYS A 309 -21.72 15.16 -4.52
C CYS A 309 -21.20 15.31 -5.93
N ALA A 310 -20.96 16.56 -6.33
CA ALA A 310 -20.49 16.87 -7.65
C ALA A 310 -19.51 18.04 -7.65
N LEU A 311 -18.67 18.04 -8.69
CA LEU A 311 -17.73 19.10 -8.98
C LEU A 311 -18.23 19.88 -10.19
N PHE A 312 -18.16 21.21 -10.09
CA PHE A 312 -18.58 22.12 -11.15
C PHE A 312 -17.43 23.02 -11.57
N THR A 313 -17.44 23.43 -12.84
CA THR A 313 -16.60 24.52 -13.32
C THR A 313 -17.11 25.88 -12.79
N PRO A 314 -16.29 26.96 -12.86
CA PRO A 314 -16.74 28.30 -12.46
C PRO A 314 -17.98 28.82 -13.20
N ASP A 315 -18.25 28.32 -14.40
CA ASP A 315 -19.45 28.60 -15.20
C ASP A 315 -20.63 27.63 -14.93
N GLY A 316 -20.51 26.77 -13.92
CA GLY A 316 -21.61 25.90 -13.46
C GLY A 316 -21.79 24.60 -14.26
N LYS A 317 -20.83 24.19 -15.09
CA LYS A 317 -20.91 22.91 -15.83
C LYS A 317 -20.43 21.76 -14.96
N LEU A 318 -21.13 20.63 -15.05
CA LEU A 318 -20.79 19.41 -14.31
C LEU A 318 -19.47 18.80 -14.82
N VAL A 319 -18.53 18.57 -13.90
CA VAL A 319 -17.22 17.94 -14.17
C VAL A 319 -17.22 16.47 -13.73
N ALA A 320 -17.74 16.18 -12.54
CA ALA A 320 -17.79 14.85 -11.95
C ALA A 320 -18.95 14.73 -10.96
N ASN A 321 -19.49 13.52 -10.80
CA ASN A 321 -20.65 13.24 -9.94
C ASN A 321 -20.52 11.85 -9.29
N ALA A 322 -20.79 11.76 -7.99
CA ALA A 322 -20.87 10.51 -7.24
C ALA A 322 -22.15 9.70 -7.58
N PRO A 323 -22.11 8.36 -7.57
CA PRO A 323 -23.16 7.52 -8.16
C PRO A 323 -24.48 7.38 -7.35
N HIS A 324 -24.73 8.20 -6.32
CA HIS A 324 -25.87 8.01 -5.41
C HIS A 324 -27.19 8.52 -6.01
N ILE A 325 -27.41 9.84 -6.05
CA ILE A 325 -28.57 10.47 -6.69
C ILE A 325 -28.03 11.45 -7.76
N PRO A 326 -28.58 11.46 -8.99
CA PRO A 326 -28.20 12.45 -9.99
C PRO A 326 -28.40 13.86 -9.44
N VAL A 327 -27.42 14.74 -9.63
CA VAL A 327 -27.55 16.13 -9.17
C VAL A 327 -28.72 16.76 -9.93
N GLN A 328 -29.65 17.35 -9.18
CA GLN A 328 -30.74 18.17 -9.71
C GLN A 328 -30.25 19.60 -9.94
#